data_AF-A0AA37HZ58-F1
#
_entry.id   AF-A0AA37HZ58-F1
#
_cell.length_a   1.000
_cell.length_b   1.000
_cell.length_c   1.000
_cell.angle_alpha   90.00
_cell.angle_beta   90.00
_cell.angle_gamma   90.00
#
_symmetry.space_group_name_H-M   'P 1'
#
loop_
_entity.id
_entity.type
_entity.pdbx_description
1 polymer ?
#
loop_
_entity_poly.entity_id
_entity_poly.type
_entity_poly.pdbx_seq_one_letter_code
_entity_poly.pdbx_strand_id
1 'polypeptide(L)'
;MKKILIYLVFLLLLGCGNNKQARDVQKETKTTGDCSFKKEYVSDSTPHWVERLNDIPLPDYMQGDSLIDVYFKYTQAVKGYEVTGRWMPYDKLAETGNVVVNFHHKETGTEFQYFGEKYHSFDTDDISFAKDFKGHKNGDIHYFNYTSPDTIDIYKEYNDNSPIGYYSSFQFLDVDFDGNDELLISDMCKGRAGNNYEVYKLSKDGLQKVTYMPLGGLTNMDKIDLKNKTITIYQNDGAYDEAEFFFSFKKRRVAIKDIPKFYSASASYFDFDKYNKELGSPFVLDSIKEYTKTDSERRVTYQVRGSRLVKKRRN
;
A
#
# COMPACT_ATOMS: atom_id res chain seq x y z
N MET A 1 23.72 -42.13 -33.74
CA MET A 1 22.94 -43.33 -33.37
C MET A 1 22.42 -43.16 -31.94
N LYS A 2 21.08 -43.23 -31.77
CA LYS A 2 20.31 -43.40 -30.50
C LYS A 2 20.44 -42.28 -29.45
N LYS A 3 19.40 -41.82 -28.75
CA LYS A 3 17.92 -41.86 -28.86
C LYS A 3 17.43 -40.87 -27.78
N ILE A 4 16.36 -40.14 -28.10
CA ILE A 4 15.56 -39.30 -27.20
C ILE A 4 14.91 -40.17 -26.11
N LEU A 5 14.79 -39.66 -24.88
CA LEU A 5 13.76 -40.14 -23.94
C LEU A 5 13.15 -38.97 -23.15
N ILE A 6 11.89 -38.70 -23.50
CA ILE A 6 10.93 -37.81 -22.83
C ILE A 6 10.31 -38.62 -21.68
N TYR A 7 10.24 -38.06 -20.47
CA TYR A 7 9.41 -38.63 -19.40
C TYR A 7 8.06 -37.91 -19.39
N LEU A 8 7.03 -38.66 -19.77
CA LEU A 8 5.61 -38.32 -19.62
C LEU A 8 5.04 -39.30 -18.59
N VAL A 9 4.62 -38.80 -17.43
CA VAL A 9 3.96 -39.62 -16.40
C VAL A 9 2.45 -39.44 -16.56
N PHE A 10 1.80 -40.48 -17.10
CA PHE A 10 0.37 -40.69 -16.99
C PHE A 10 0.10 -41.56 -15.76
N LEU A 11 -0.81 -41.13 -14.88
CA LEU A 11 -1.40 -41.98 -13.86
C LEU A 11 -2.91 -41.90 -13.97
N LEU A 12 -3.46 -42.89 -14.68
CA LEU A 12 -4.85 -43.31 -14.62
C LEU A 12 -4.93 -44.50 -13.67
N LEU A 13 -5.71 -44.37 -12.60
CA LEU A 13 -6.27 -45.51 -11.88
C LEU A 13 -7.77 -45.28 -11.72
N LEU A 14 -8.53 -46.06 -12.49
CA LEU A 14 -9.94 -46.34 -12.26
C LEU A 14 -10.06 -47.40 -11.16
N GLY A 15 -10.99 -47.20 -10.22
CA GLY A 15 -11.36 -48.17 -9.20
C GLY A 15 -12.75 -47.89 -8.64
N CYS A 16 -13.68 -48.80 -8.93
CA CYS A 16 -15.14 -48.77 -8.82
C CYS A 16 -15.78 -48.37 -7.47
N GLY A 17 -16.88 -47.61 -7.58
CA GLY A 17 -18.22 -48.06 -7.16
C GLY A 17 -18.62 -47.99 -5.68
N ASN A 18 -19.42 -46.98 -5.31
CA ASN A 18 -20.62 -47.23 -4.52
C ASN A 18 -21.65 -46.09 -4.65
N ASN A 19 -22.82 -46.45 -5.17
CA ASN A 19 -24.01 -45.60 -5.26
C ASN A 19 -24.55 -45.31 -3.85
N LYS A 20 -24.56 -44.03 -3.46
CA LYS A 20 -25.56 -43.49 -2.54
C LYS A 20 -26.05 -42.16 -3.09
N GLN A 21 -27.33 -42.12 -3.45
CA GLN A 21 -28.08 -40.90 -3.76
C GLN A 21 -27.90 -39.90 -2.62
N ALA A 22 -27.26 -38.78 -2.91
CA ALA A 22 -27.28 -37.58 -2.09
C ALA A 22 -27.78 -36.44 -2.96
N ARG A 23 -28.80 -35.77 -2.42
CA ARG A 23 -29.62 -34.72 -3.00
C ARG A 23 -28.80 -33.65 -3.72
N ASP A 24 -29.29 -33.24 -4.89
CA ASP A 24 -28.94 -31.98 -5.54
C ASP A 24 -29.16 -30.84 -4.54
N VAL A 25 -28.08 -30.43 -3.89
CA VAL A 25 -27.93 -29.07 -3.40
C VAL A 25 -27.13 -28.39 -4.50
N GLN A 26 -27.82 -27.61 -5.33
CA GLN A 26 -27.18 -26.58 -6.14
C GLN A 26 -26.28 -25.78 -5.19
N LYS A 27 -24.98 -26.03 -5.23
CA LYS A 27 -24.00 -25.08 -4.74
C LYS A 27 -24.18 -23.87 -5.65
N GLU A 28 -24.83 -22.85 -5.13
CA GLU A 28 -24.62 -21.49 -5.63
C GLU A 28 -23.11 -21.27 -5.64
N THR A 29 -22.56 -21.36 -6.84
CA THR A 29 -21.27 -20.77 -7.16
C THR A 29 -21.47 -19.29 -6.90
N LYS A 30 -21.13 -18.81 -5.70
CA LYS A 30 -20.89 -17.39 -5.46
C LYS A 30 -19.70 -17.02 -6.34
N THR A 31 -20.04 -16.58 -7.54
CA THR A 31 -19.17 -15.78 -8.39
C THR A 31 -18.46 -14.76 -7.51
N THR A 32 -17.13 -14.77 -7.62
CA THR A 32 -16.26 -13.65 -7.28
C THR A 32 -16.97 -12.34 -7.58
N GLY A 33 -17.00 -11.44 -6.59
CA GLY A 33 -17.68 -10.16 -6.67
C GLY A 33 -17.48 -9.53 -8.03
N ASP A 34 -18.59 -9.22 -8.69
CA ASP A 34 -18.63 -8.49 -9.93
C ASP A 34 -18.06 -7.10 -9.66
N CYS A 35 -16.74 -6.93 -9.81
CA CYS A 35 -16.06 -5.63 -9.91
C CYS A 35 -16.37 -5.01 -11.29
N SER A 36 -17.64 -5.01 -11.69
CA SER A 36 -18.07 -4.45 -12.96
C SER A 36 -18.17 -2.94 -12.84
N PHE A 37 -17.42 -2.26 -13.69
CA PHE A 37 -17.60 -0.85 -14.00
C PHE A 37 -19.06 -0.57 -14.33
N LYS A 38 -19.70 0.29 -13.52
CA LYS A 38 -20.90 0.98 -13.97
C LYS A 38 -20.47 2.22 -14.75
N LYS A 39 -20.48 2.08 -16.07
CA LYS A 39 -20.39 3.23 -16.96
C LYS A 39 -21.70 4.03 -16.89
N GLU A 40 -21.55 5.35 -17.02
CA GLU A 40 -22.55 6.36 -17.37
C GLU A 40 -23.29 7.09 -16.22
N TYR A 41 -22.94 8.37 -16.09
CA TYR A 41 -23.92 9.45 -16.06
C TYR A 41 -23.41 10.59 -16.96
N VAL A 42 -23.99 10.73 -18.16
CA VAL A 42 -23.88 11.99 -18.93
C VAL A 42 -25.11 12.80 -18.55
N SER A 43 -24.95 13.63 -17.53
CA SER A 43 -25.84 14.76 -17.27
C SER A 43 -25.48 15.85 -18.29
N ASP A 44 -26.48 16.51 -18.89
CA ASP A 44 -26.29 17.66 -19.80
C ASP A 44 -25.58 18.86 -19.14
N SER A 45 -25.34 18.79 -17.82
CA SER A 45 -24.54 19.73 -17.04
C SER A 45 -23.37 19.01 -16.36
N THR A 46 -22.19 19.63 -16.42
CA THR A 46 -21.01 19.20 -15.66
C THR A 46 -21.37 19.10 -14.18
N PRO A 47 -21.13 17.97 -13.50
CA PRO A 47 -21.44 17.86 -12.08
C PRO A 47 -20.71 18.93 -11.26
N HIS A 48 -21.38 19.56 -10.28
CA HIS A 48 -20.76 20.62 -9.46
C HIS A 48 -19.44 20.21 -8.78
N TRP A 49 -19.25 18.93 -8.46
CA TRP A 49 -17.99 18.46 -7.87
C TRP A 49 -16.83 18.47 -8.88
N VAL A 50 -17.11 18.34 -10.17
CA VAL A 50 -16.12 18.49 -11.26
C VAL A 50 -15.73 19.96 -11.39
N GLU A 51 -16.69 20.88 -11.31
CA GLU A 51 -16.42 22.33 -11.31
C GLU A 51 -15.48 22.70 -10.15
N ARG A 52 -15.77 22.22 -8.93
CA ARG A 52 -14.90 22.41 -7.77
C ARG A 52 -13.48 21.86 -7.97
N LEU A 53 -13.33 20.71 -8.62
CA LEU A 53 -12.00 20.15 -8.92
C LEU A 53 -11.22 21.01 -9.93
N ASN A 54 -11.91 21.66 -10.86
CA ASN A 54 -11.30 22.55 -11.85
C ASN A 54 -10.88 23.89 -11.25
N ASP A 55 -11.53 24.32 -10.18
CA ASP A 55 -11.17 25.52 -9.43
C ASP A 55 -9.93 25.33 -8.53
N ILE A 56 -9.48 24.08 -8.31
CA ILE A 56 -8.27 23.80 -7.52
C ILE A 56 -7.05 24.25 -8.32
N PRO A 57 -6.22 25.17 -7.80
CA PRO A 57 -4.99 25.60 -8.46
C PRO A 57 -4.02 24.42 -8.62
N LEU A 58 -3.58 24.17 -9.85
CA LEU A 58 -2.62 23.11 -10.15
C LEU A 58 -1.18 23.61 -9.95
N PRO A 59 -0.29 22.80 -9.36
CA PRO A 59 1.15 23.07 -9.37
C PRO A 59 1.69 23.21 -10.80
N ASP A 60 2.77 24.00 -10.97
CA ASP A 60 3.35 24.28 -12.30
C ASP A 60 3.69 23.02 -13.10
N TYR A 61 4.15 21.95 -12.44
CA TYR A 61 4.48 20.68 -13.09
C TYR A 61 3.25 19.88 -13.58
N MET A 62 2.05 20.26 -13.15
CA MET A 62 0.77 19.71 -13.59
C MET A 62 0.04 20.65 -14.56
N GLN A 63 0.67 21.71 -15.04
CA GLN A 63 0.07 22.63 -16.01
C GLN A 63 0.51 22.27 -17.44
N GLY A 64 -0.44 22.25 -18.39
CA GLY A 64 -0.13 22.05 -19.80
C GLY A 64 -1.37 22.01 -20.68
N ASP A 65 -1.29 22.60 -21.87
CA ASP A 65 -2.41 22.75 -22.80
C ASP A 65 -2.89 21.44 -23.46
N SER A 66 -2.20 20.32 -23.19
CA SER A 66 -2.46 19.00 -23.80
C SER A 66 -2.83 17.91 -22.79
N LEU A 67 -3.10 18.28 -21.54
CA LEU A 67 -3.54 17.33 -20.53
C LEU A 67 -4.94 16.80 -20.86
N ILE A 68 -5.13 15.50 -20.62
CA ILE A 68 -6.44 14.86 -20.69
C ILE A 68 -6.99 14.86 -19.27
N ASP A 69 -8.08 15.59 -19.01
CA ASP A 69 -8.72 15.57 -17.71
C ASP A 69 -9.72 14.42 -17.63
N VAL A 70 -9.42 13.44 -16.77
CA VAL A 70 -10.33 12.35 -16.40
C VAL A 70 -10.75 12.55 -14.95
N TYR A 71 -12.04 12.51 -14.67
CA TYR A 71 -12.58 12.73 -13.35
C TYR A 71 -13.05 11.42 -12.73
N PHE A 72 -12.92 11.31 -11.42
CA PHE A 72 -13.50 10.20 -10.68
C PHE A 72 -14.12 10.61 -9.36
N LYS A 73 -15.04 9.77 -8.87
CA LYS A 73 -15.65 9.90 -7.56
C LYS A 73 -15.83 8.53 -6.91
N TYR A 74 -15.47 8.41 -5.65
CA TYR A 74 -15.85 7.22 -4.88
C TYR A 74 -17.33 7.29 -4.49
N THR A 75 -18.05 6.19 -4.71
CA THR A 75 -19.51 6.09 -4.53
C THR A 75 -19.93 6.19 -3.06
N GLN A 76 -19.06 5.74 -2.15
CA GLN A 76 -19.24 5.87 -0.70
C GLN A 76 -18.28 6.89 -0.09
N ALA A 77 -18.70 7.48 1.04
CA ALA A 77 -17.79 8.26 1.86
C ALA A 77 -16.83 7.34 2.61
N VAL A 78 -15.57 7.74 2.73
CA VAL A 78 -14.53 7.01 3.47
C VAL A 78 -14.17 7.82 4.70
N LYS A 79 -14.44 7.28 5.90
CA LYS A 79 -14.23 7.99 7.18
C LYS A 79 -14.85 9.41 7.20
N GLY A 80 -16.05 9.55 6.63
CA GLY A 80 -16.78 10.83 6.57
C GLY A 80 -16.44 11.73 5.37
N TYR A 81 -15.38 11.41 4.60
CA TYR A 81 -14.95 12.17 3.43
C TYR A 81 -15.65 11.71 2.15
N GLU A 82 -16.23 12.66 1.43
CA GLU A 82 -16.45 12.54 -0.01
C GLU A 82 -15.10 12.67 -0.73
N VAL A 83 -14.78 11.69 -1.58
CA VAL A 83 -13.51 11.63 -2.29
C VAL A 83 -13.75 11.73 -3.80
N THR A 84 -13.19 12.77 -4.39
CA THR A 84 -13.28 13.07 -5.83
C THR A 84 -11.90 13.36 -6.37
N GLY A 85 -11.60 13.01 -7.62
CA GLY A 85 -10.30 13.29 -8.20
C GLY A 85 -10.36 13.77 -9.64
N ARG A 86 -9.35 14.55 -10.01
CA ARG A 86 -8.99 14.94 -11.36
C ARG A 86 -7.66 14.26 -11.68
N TRP A 87 -7.71 13.25 -12.52
CA TRP A 87 -6.56 12.48 -12.99
C TRP A 87 -6.20 12.93 -14.40
N MET A 88 -4.91 13.15 -14.61
CA MET A 88 -4.31 13.61 -15.86
C MET A 88 -3.37 12.53 -16.37
N PRO A 89 -3.88 11.46 -17.02
CA PRO A 89 -3.05 10.42 -17.60
C PRO A 89 -2.04 11.01 -18.58
N TYR A 90 -0.83 10.45 -18.62
CA TYR A 90 0.25 11.00 -19.45
C TYR A 90 -0.01 10.87 -20.96
N ASP A 91 -0.83 9.90 -21.36
CA ASP A 91 -1.37 9.80 -22.70
C ASP A 91 -2.73 9.07 -22.68
N LYS A 92 -3.34 8.92 -23.86
CA LYS A 92 -4.68 8.32 -23.99
C LYS A 92 -4.74 6.88 -23.48
N LEU A 93 -3.66 6.12 -23.48
CA LEU A 93 -3.63 4.72 -23.10
C LEU A 93 -2.98 4.48 -21.74
N ALA A 94 -2.39 5.51 -21.13
CA ALA A 94 -1.66 5.40 -19.88
C ALA A 94 -2.57 5.00 -18.69
N GLU A 95 -2.07 4.12 -17.83
CA GLU A 95 -2.58 3.75 -16.52
C GLU A 95 -2.05 4.65 -15.40
N THR A 96 -1.01 5.44 -15.71
CA THR A 96 -0.36 6.39 -14.82
C THR A 96 -0.55 7.83 -15.27
N GLY A 97 -0.52 8.77 -14.33
CA GLY A 97 -0.63 10.20 -14.63
C GLY A 97 -0.44 11.08 -13.41
N ASN A 98 -0.59 12.39 -13.58
CA ASN A 98 -0.68 13.28 -12.42
C ASN A 98 -2.10 13.22 -11.83
N VAL A 99 -2.29 13.49 -10.55
CA VAL A 99 -3.62 13.51 -9.94
C VAL A 99 -3.77 14.63 -8.93
N VAL A 100 -4.98 15.18 -8.87
CA VAL A 100 -5.48 15.92 -7.71
C VAL A 100 -6.62 15.12 -7.11
N VAL A 101 -6.50 14.73 -5.85
CA VAL A 101 -7.58 14.09 -5.09
C VAL A 101 -8.05 15.04 -4.01
N ASN A 102 -9.35 15.34 -4.03
CA ASN A 102 -10.00 16.18 -3.05
C ASN A 102 -10.76 15.32 -2.03
N PHE A 103 -10.55 15.63 -0.75
CA PHE A 103 -11.21 14.99 0.37
C PHE A 103 -12.05 16.04 1.10
N HIS A 104 -13.37 15.93 0.98
CA HIS A 104 -14.32 16.86 1.60
C HIS A 104 -15.17 16.16 2.66
N HIS A 105 -14.97 16.49 3.93
CA HIS A 105 -15.69 15.88 5.05
C HIS A 105 -17.14 16.40 5.09
N LYS A 106 -18.12 15.49 4.95
CA LYS A 106 -19.53 15.88 4.77
C LYS A 106 -20.15 16.59 5.96
N GLU A 107 -19.72 16.26 7.18
CA GLU A 107 -20.30 16.84 8.41
C GLU A 107 -19.60 18.13 8.86
N THR A 108 -18.26 18.16 8.86
CA THR A 108 -17.48 19.30 9.34
C THR A 108 -17.21 20.35 8.25
N GLY A 109 -17.38 20.01 6.98
CA GLY A 109 -16.99 20.85 5.84
C GLY A 109 -15.48 21.01 5.67
N THR A 110 -14.67 20.24 6.42
CA THR A 110 -13.21 20.27 6.28
C THR A 110 -12.81 19.69 4.93
N GLU A 111 -11.89 20.36 4.24
CA GLU A 111 -11.44 19.99 2.91
C GLU A 111 -9.91 20.05 2.82
N PHE A 112 -9.31 19.09 2.11
CA PHE A 112 -7.89 19.10 1.75
C PHE A 112 -7.65 18.34 0.45
N GLN A 113 -6.52 18.61 -0.19
CA GLN A 113 -6.14 18.01 -1.46
C GLN A 113 -4.82 17.23 -1.34
N TYR A 114 -4.76 16.11 -2.05
CA TYR A 114 -3.55 15.38 -2.37
C TYR A 114 -3.17 15.64 -3.82
N PHE A 115 -1.90 15.97 -4.06
CA PHE A 115 -1.30 16.13 -5.38
C PHE A 115 -0.28 15.02 -5.57
N GLY A 116 -0.49 14.17 -6.58
CA GLY A 116 0.39 13.05 -6.89
C GLY A 116 1.01 13.16 -8.27
N GLU A 117 2.33 12.96 -8.35
CA GLU A 117 3.04 12.71 -9.61
C GLU A 117 3.08 11.21 -9.88
N LYS A 118 2.92 10.79 -11.14
CA LYS A 118 2.93 9.38 -11.55
C LYS A 118 1.97 8.51 -10.72
N TYR A 119 0.83 9.08 -10.33
CA TYR A 119 -0.23 8.40 -9.63
C TYR A 119 -0.72 7.20 -10.43
N HIS A 120 -0.89 6.10 -9.70
CA HIS A 120 -1.32 4.82 -10.21
C HIS A 120 -2.14 4.11 -9.12
N SER A 121 -3.24 3.47 -9.51
CA SER A 121 -4.14 2.79 -8.57
C SER A 121 -4.86 1.63 -9.27
N PHE A 122 -5.40 0.70 -8.49
CA PHE A 122 -6.16 -0.43 -9.04
C PHE A 122 -7.35 0.07 -9.84
N ASP A 123 -7.95 1.18 -9.40
CA ASP A 123 -9.04 1.84 -10.10
C ASP A 123 -8.63 2.38 -11.49
N THR A 124 -7.42 2.93 -11.63
CA THR A 124 -6.92 3.42 -12.94
C THR A 124 -6.44 2.28 -13.83
N ASP A 125 -5.88 1.21 -13.24
CA ASP A 125 -5.58 -0.05 -13.94
C ASP A 125 -6.83 -0.65 -14.56
N ASP A 126 -7.90 -0.77 -13.76
CA ASP A 126 -9.14 -1.39 -14.18
C ASP A 126 -9.75 -0.65 -15.40
N ILE A 127 -9.55 0.67 -15.51
CA ILE A 127 -9.96 1.45 -16.69
C ILE A 127 -9.07 1.11 -17.88
N SER A 128 -7.75 1.29 -17.73
CA SER A 128 -6.80 1.22 -18.85
C SER A 128 -6.64 -0.21 -19.40
N PHE A 129 -6.89 -1.23 -18.57
CA PHE A 129 -6.86 -2.64 -18.97
C PHE A 129 -8.24 -3.23 -19.29
N ALA A 130 -9.31 -2.43 -19.28
CA ALA A 130 -10.61 -2.90 -19.71
C ALA A 130 -10.56 -3.37 -21.18
N LYS A 131 -11.17 -4.53 -21.48
CA LYS A 131 -11.13 -5.19 -22.80
C LYS A 131 -11.50 -4.26 -23.98
N ASP A 132 -12.44 -3.35 -23.75
CA ASP A 132 -12.96 -2.45 -24.77
C ASP A 132 -12.46 -1.00 -24.61
N PHE A 133 -11.41 -0.78 -23.80
CA PHE A 133 -10.81 0.52 -23.62
C PHE A 133 -10.28 1.07 -24.96
N LYS A 134 -10.70 2.29 -25.31
CA LYS A 134 -10.31 2.98 -26.56
C LYS A 134 -9.42 4.21 -26.30
N GLY A 135 -8.92 4.31 -25.08
CA GLY A 135 -8.20 5.46 -24.59
C GLY A 135 -9.10 6.48 -23.89
N HIS A 136 -8.49 7.20 -22.96
CA HIS A 136 -9.08 8.29 -22.19
C HIS A 136 -9.47 9.46 -23.09
N LYS A 137 -10.56 10.12 -22.73
CA LYS A 137 -11.02 11.36 -23.34
C LYS A 137 -11.14 12.45 -22.28
N ASN A 138 -10.86 13.68 -22.71
CA ASN A 138 -11.02 14.83 -21.84
C ASN A 138 -12.49 14.95 -21.42
N GLY A 139 -12.73 15.03 -20.12
CA GLY A 139 -14.07 15.05 -19.54
C GLY A 139 -14.64 13.67 -19.18
N ASP A 140 -13.90 12.57 -19.37
CA ASP A 140 -14.38 11.25 -18.92
C ASP A 140 -14.63 11.26 -17.40
N ILE A 141 -15.73 10.63 -16.95
CA ILE A 141 -16.11 10.56 -15.54
C ILE A 141 -16.30 9.10 -15.13
N HIS A 142 -15.60 8.70 -14.06
CA HIS A 142 -15.67 7.36 -13.48
C HIS A 142 -16.21 7.39 -12.05
N TYR A 143 -16.91 6.33 -11.67
CA TYR A 143 -17.37 6.12 -10.30
C TYR A 143 -16.76 4.83 -9.77
N PHE A 144 -16.03 4.93 -8.66
CA PHE A 144 -15.32 3.81 -8.05
C PHE A 144 -16.00 3.37 -6.77
N ASN A 145 -15.99 2.06 -6.52
CA ASN A 145 -16.33 1.53 -5.20
C ASN A 145 -15.04 1.46 -4.40
N TYR A 146 -15.01 2.07 -3.22
CA TYR A 146 -13.81 2.06 -2.38
C TYR A 146 -13.55 0.65 -1.83
N THR A 147 -12.38 0.09 -2.12
CA THR A 147 -11.92 -1.18 -1.57
C THR A 147 -11.37 -0.97 -0.16
N SER A 148 -12.11 -1.47 0.84
CA SER A 148 -11.70 -1.38 2.24
C SER A 148 -10.47 -2.25 2.52
N PRO A 149 -9.55 -1.82 3.41
CA PRO A 149 -8.45 -2.64 3.92
C PRO A 149 -8.89 -3.98 4.52
N ASP A 150 -10.12 -4.04 5.06
CA ASP A 150 -10.67 -5.26 5.66
C ASP A 150 -11.18 -6.29 4.64
N THR A 151 -11.23 -5.92 3.35
CA THR A 151 -11.72 -6.79 2.28
C THR A 151 -10.87 -8.05 2.23
N ILE A 152 -11.52 -9.22 2.26
CA ILE A 152 -10.82 -10.50 2.19
C ILE A 152 -10.26 -10.63 0.77
N ASP A 153 -8.93 -10.70 0.66
CA ASP A 153 -8.25 -10.95 -0.61
C ASP A 153 -7.31 -12.17 -0.53
N ILE A 154 -6.82 -12.59 -1.69
CA ILE A 154 -5.89 -13.72 -1.84
C ILE A 154 -4.50 -13.43 -1.23
N TYR A 155 -4.21 -12.16 -0.92
CA TYR A 155 -2.96 -11.72 -0.31
C TYR A 155 -3.09 -11.53 1.21
N LYS A 156 -4.28 -11.76 1.79
CA LYS A 156 -4.53 -11.60 3.22
C LYS A 156 -3.64 -12.49 4.08
N GLU A 157 -3.31 -13.68 3.57
CA GLU A 157 -2.34 -14.58 4.20
C GLU A 157 -0.89 -14.06 4.17
N TYR A 158 -0.54 -13.18 3.24
CA TYR A 158 0.72 -12.41 3.26
C TYR A 158 0.63 -11.16 4.15
N ASN A 159 -0.59 -10.69 4.46
CA ASN A 159 -0.90 -9.52 5.26
C ASN A 159 -1.41 -9.86 6.67
N ASP A 160 -1.25 -11.10 7.14
CA ASP A 160 -1.68 -11.51 8.47
C ASP A 160 -0.99 -10.61 9.51
N ASN A 161 -1.76 -9.68 10.08
CA ASN A 161 -1.40 -8.61 11.02
C ASN A 161 -0.93 -7.25 10.45
N SER A 162 -1.23 -6.92 9.19
CA SER A 162 -1.07 -5.55 8.70
C SER A 162 -2.44 -4.87 8.53
N PRO A 163 -2.69 -3.71 9.18
CA PRO A 163 -3.92 -2.95 9.05
C PRO A 163 -4.01 -2.16 7.73
N ILE A 164 -2.99 -2.22 6.87
CA ILE A 164 -2.95 -1.48 5.60
C ILE A 164 -3.43 -2.35 4.43
N GLY A 165 -4.35 -1.81 3.64
CA GLY A 165 -5.02 -2.54 2.56
C GLY A 165 -4.17 -2.63 1.29
N TYR A 166 -3.98 -3.83 0.75
CA TYR A 166 -3.23 -4.04 -0.50
C TYR A 166 -3.91 -3.34 -1.70
N TYR A 167 -5.23 -3.49 -1.83
CA TYR A 167 -6.00 -2.92 -2.95
C TYR A 167 -6.53 -1.50 -2.71
N SER A 168 -6.32 -0.96 -1.51
CA SER A 168 -6.81 0.37 -1.15
C SER A 168 -5.88 1.45 -1.72
N SER A 169 -6.36 2.21 -2.70
CA SER A 169 -5.62 3.34 -3.31
C SER A 169 -5.19 4.38 -2.26
N PHE A 170 -6.03 4.55 -1.23
CA PHE A 170 -5.72 5.33 -0.04
C PHE A 170 -6.40 4.74 1.21
N GLN A 171 -5.96 5.16 2.39
CA GLN A 171 -6.55 4.76 3.67
C GLN A 171 -6.32 5.83 4.74
N PHE A 172 -7.24 5.92 5.69
CA PHE A 172 -7.04 6.68 6.93
C PHE A 172 -6.72 5.74 8.08
N LEU A 173 -5.61 5.99 8.79
CA LEU A 173 -5.13 5.14 9.87
C LEU A 173 -4.24 5.94 10.84
N ASP A 174 -4.53 5.89 12.14
CA ASP A 174 -3.65 6.35 13.23
C ASP A 174 -2.39 5.47 13.32
N VAL A 175 -1.45 5.72 12.41
CA VAL A 175 -0.26 4.89 12.21
C VAL A 175 0.90 5.36 13.08
N ASP A 176 0.86 6.61 13.55
CA ASP A 176 1.83 7.15 14.50
C ASP A 176 1.41 7.04 15.98
N PHE A 177 0.18 6.56 16.22
CA PHE A 177 -0.40 6.27 17.51
C PHE A 177 -0.67 7.48 18.40
N ASP A 178 -0.78 8.67 17.82
CA ASP A 178 -1.13 9.92 18.50
C ASP A 178 -2.64 10.08 18.74
N GLY A 179 -3.46 9.23 18.15
CA GLY A 179 -4.92 9.22 18.28
C GLY A 179 -5.67 9.92 17.13
N ASN A 180 -4.96 10.43 16.13
CA ASN A 180 -5.54 11.00 14.92
C ASN A 180 -5.16 10.14 13.71
N ASP A 181 -6.08 9.95 12.77
CA ASP A 181 -5.78 9.20 11.55
C ASP A 181 -4.80 10.01 10.66
N GLU A 182 -3.76 9.35 10.14
CA GLU A 182 -3.00 9.81 8.98
C GLU A 182 -3.65 9.36 7.66
N LEU A 183 -3.38 10.08 6.58
CA LEU A 183 -3.70 9.63 5.22
C LEU A 183 -2.52 8.83 4.66
N LEU A 184 -2.78 7.59 4.28
CA LEU A 184 -1.86 6.70 3.57
C LEU A 184 -2.27 6.65 2.10
N ILE A 185 -1.33 6.88 1.18
CA ILE A 185 -1.52 6.74 -0.27
C ILE A 185 -0.64 5.59 -0.76
N SER A 186 -1.23 4.61 -1.44
CA SER A 186 -0.50 3.50 -2.04
C SER A 186 0.14 3.92 -3.36
N ASP A 187 1.40 3.52 -3.59
CA ASP A 187 2.07 3.68 -4.89
C ASP A 187 1.74 2.57 -5.89
N MET A 188 1.09 1.50 -5.41
CA MET A 188 0.73 0.32 -6.19
C MET A 188 1.91 -0.31 -6.95
N CYS A 189 3.13 -0.25 -6.40
CA CYS A 189 4.29 -0.79 -7.09
C CYS A 189 4.21 -2.30 -7.35
N LYS A 190 3.33 -3.03 -6.64
CA LYS A 190 3.18 -4.50 -6.70
C LYS A 190 4.54 -5.21 -6.59
N GLY A 191 5.44 -4.59 -5.82
CA GLY A 191 6.77 -5.10 -5.60
C GLY A 191 6.74 -6.35 -4.75
N ARG A 192 7.93 -6.88 -4.49
CA ARG A 192 8.05 -8.05 -3.63
C ARG A 192 7.53 -7.81 -2.21
N ALA A 193 7.68 -6.59 -1.71
CA ALA A 193 7.16 -6.18 -0.41
C ALA A 193 5.67 -5.78 -0.45
N GLY A 194 5.00 -6.04 -1.58
CA GLY A 194 3.70 -5.46 -1.91
C GLY A 194 3.85 -4.02 -2.38
N ASN A 195 2.89 -3.17 -2.03
CA ASN A 195 2.89 -1.74 -2.32
C ASN A 195 3.68 -0.97 -1.27
N ASN A 196 4.19 0.20 -1.65
CA ASN A 196 4.71 1.19 -0.72
C ASN A 196 3.63 2.22 -0.41
N TYR A 197 3.73 2.83 0.76
CA TYR A 197 2.78 3.82 1.23
C TYR A 197 3.46 5.13 1.59
N GLU A 198 2.94 6.22 1.01
CA GLU A 198 3.25 7.57 1.46
C GLU A 198 2.31 7.96 2.59
N VAL A 199 2.86 8.43 3.71
CA VAL A 199 2.09 8.80 4.90
C VAL A 199 2.01 10.32 5.00
N TYR A 200 0.82 10.84 5.25
CA TYR A 200 0.55 12.25 5.40
C TYR A 200 -0.21 12.55 6.69
N LYS A 201 0.31 13.51 7.46
CA LYS A 201 -0.42 14.11 8.57
C LYS A 201 -1.43 15.12 8.04
N LEU A 202 -2.64 15.05 8.60
CA LEU A 202 -3.69 16.03 8.40
C LEU A 202 -3.44 17.22 9.31
N SER A 203 -3.16 18.39 8.74
CA SER A 203 -2.99 19.63 9.50
C SER A 203 -3.97 20.69 9.03
N LYS A 204 -4.08 21.79 9.79
CA LYS A 204 -4.88 22.95 9.36
C LYS A 204 -4.36 23.58 8.07
N ASP A 205 -3.07 23.41 7.79
CA ASP A 205 -2.39 23.97 6.62
C ASP A 205 -2.37 22.99 5.43
N GLY A 206 -3.10 21.86 5.54
CA GLY A 206 -3.16 20.81 4.53
C GLY A 206 -2.35 19.57 4.90
N LEU A 207 -1.96 18.79 3.87
CA LEU A 207 -1.25 17.54 4.03
C LEU A 207 0.26 17.76 4.26
N GLN A 208 0.79 17.20 5.35
CA GLN A 208 2.22 17.18 5.64
C GLN A 208 2.77 15.77 5.44
N LYS A 209 3.65 15.59 4.44
CA LYS A 209 4.31 14.30 4.22
C LYS A 209 5.19 13.91 5.40
N VAL A 210 5.02 12.69 5.88
CA VAL A 210 5.84 12.07 6.91
C VAL A 210 6.97 11.31 6.24
N THR A 211 8.21 11.71 6.53
CA THR A 211 9.41 11.10 5.93
C THR A 211 10.24 10.30 6.93
N TYR A 212 9.92 10.39 8.22
CA TYR A 212 10.75 9.81 9.26
C TYR A 212 10.52 8.32 9.46
N MET A 213 11.53 7.60 9.96
CA MET A 213 11.38 6.18 10.27
C MET A 213 10.50 5.93 11.51
N PRO A 214 9.66 4.87 11.51
CA PRO A 214 9.48 3.87 10.45
C PRO A 214 8.49 4.26 9.33
N LEU A 215 7.78 5.38 9.47
CA LEU A 215 6.61 5.69 8.63
C LEU A 215 6.95 6.11 7.19
N GLY A 216 8.11 6.71 6.94
CA GLY A 216 8.51 7.25 5.64
C GLY A 216 8.88 6.19 4.58
N GLY A 217 8.46 4.94 4.74
CA GLY A 217 8.76 3.83 3.83
C GLY A 217 7.99 2.56 4.17
N LEU A 218 6.72 2.71 4.59
CA LEU A 218 5.87 1.57 4.92
C LEU A 218 5.56 0.73 3.68
N THR A 219 5.48 -0.58 3.87
CA THR A 219 5.11 -1.57 2.85
C THR A 219 4.10 -2.57 3.40
N ASN A 220 3.43 -3.33 2.53
CA ASN A 220 2.52 -4.40 2.98
C ASN A 220 3.19 -5.50 3.82
N MET A 221 4.51 -5.67 3.72
CA MET A 221 5.25 -6.62 4.55
C MET A 221 5.48 -6.15 5.99
N ASP A 222 5.27 -4.86 6.25
CA ASP A 222 5.48 -4.32 7.59
C ASP A 222 4.33 -4.70 8.52
N LYS A 223 4.69 -4.99 9.78
CA LYS A 223 3.72 -5.38 10.81
C LYS A 223 3.44 -4.18 11.69
N ILE A 224 2.19 -3.74 11.71
CA ILE A 224 1.75 -2.59 12.51
C ILE A 224 0.77 -3.11 13.56
N ASP A 225 1.20 -3.05 14.82
CA ASP A 225 0.37 -3.43 15.96
C ASP A 225 -0.19 -2.15 16.61
N LEU A 226 -1.41 -1.80 16.21
CA LEU A 226 -2.12 -0.62 16.73
C LEU A 226 -2.36 -0.69 18.24
N LYS A 227 -2.54 -1.90 18.79
CA LYS A 227 -2.84 -2.11 20.21
C LYS A 227 -1.61 -1.91 21.08
N ASN A 228 -0.49 -2.50 20.68
CA ASN A 228 0.77 -2.41 21.43
C ASN A 228 1.62 -1.20 21.01
N LYS A 229 1.19 -0.45 19.98
CA LYS A 229 1.87 0.73 19.44
C LYS A 229 3.29 0.42 18.98
N THR A 230 3.41 -0.63 18.18
CA THR A 230 4.69 -1.09 17.63
C THR A 230 4.63 -1.27 16.12
N ILE A 231 5.75 -1.04 15.45
CA ILE A 231 5.92 -1.28 14.01
C ILE A 231 7.16 -2.15 13.82
N THR A 232 7.04 -3.20 13.02
CA THR A 232 8.19 -4.00 12.58
C THR A 232 8.37 -3.80 11.08
N ILE A 233 9.51 -3.21 10.68
CA ILE A 233 9.89 -3.13 9.27
C ILE A 233 10.62 -4.41 8.88
N TYR A 234 10.30 -4.95 7.71
CA TYR A 234 10.98 -6.10 7.14
C TYR A 234 11.81 -5.73 5.90
N GLN A 235 13.08 -6.12 5.89
CA GLN A 235 13.97 -5.99 4.73
C GLN A 235 14.55 -7.35 4.38
N ASN A 236 14.67 -7.63 3.08
CA ASN A 236 15.21 -8.89 2.59
C ASN A 236 15.85 -8.73 1.20
N ASP A 237 16.79 -9.62 0.86
CA ASP A 237 17.52 -9.59 -0.41
C ASP A 237 16.92 -10.46 -1.52
N GLY A 238 16.13 -11.47 -1.17
CA GLY A 238 15.95 -12.57 -2.13
C GLY A 238 15.42 -13.83 -1.50
N ALA A 239 16.27 -14.46 -0.70
CA ALA A 239 16.02 -15.81 -0.21
C ALA A 239 16.93 -16.22 0.94
N TYR A 240 18.00 -15.47 1.18
CA TYR A 240 19.08 -15.90 2.07
C TYR A 240 19.51 -14.84 3.07
N ASP A 241 19.04 -13.60 2.95
CA ASP A 241 19.38 -12.51 3.85
C ASP A 241 18.16 -11.65 4.19
N GLU A 242 17.90 -11.50 5.48
CA GLU A 242 16.72 -10.81 6.00
C GLU A 242 17.05 -10.05 7.29
N ALA A 243 16.36 -8.93 7.51
CA ALA A 243 16.41 -8.16 8.74
C ALA A 243 15.02 -7.65 9.14
N GLU A 244 14.73 -7.76 10.43
CA GLU A 244 13.55 -7.17 11.07
C GLU A 244 14.00 -6.03 12.00
N PHE A 245 13.37 -4.86 11.86
CA PHE A 245 13.62 -3.68 12.68
C PHE A 245 12.41 -3.39 13.54
N PHE A 246 12.56 -3.48 14.85
CA PHE A 246 11.47 -3.36 15.81
C PHE A 246 11.41 -1.94 16.38
N PHE A 247 10.28 -1.28 16.18
CA PHE A 247 10.02 0.06 16.69
C PHE A 247 8.86 0.06 17.69
N SER A 248 8.98 0.89 18.72
CA SER A 248 7.89 1.21 19.64
C SER A 248 7.64 2.70 19.65
N PHE A 249 6.38 3.08 19.90
CA PHE A 249 6.01 4.43 20.26
C PHE A 249 6.58 4.84 21.63
N LYS A 250 7.58 5.72 21.66
CA LYS A 250 8.11 6.30 22.91
C LYS A 250 8.54 7.74 22.64
N LYS A 251 7.97 8.68 23.41
CA LYS A 251 8.22 10.14 23.30
C LYS A 251 9.68 10.56 23.53
N ARG A 252 10.57 9.66 23.96
CA ARG A 252 11.97 9.97 24.22
C ARG A 252 12.87 8.99 23.49
N ARG A 253 13.73 9.56 22.65
CA ARG A 253 14.64 8.85 21.78
C ARG A 253 16.10 9.21 22.09
N VAL A 254 17.00 8.26 21.83
CA VAL A 254 18.45 8.44 21.90
C VAL A 254 19.04 8.05 20.55
N ALA A 255 19.96 8.87 20.03
CA ALA A 255 20.69 8.54 18.81
C ALA A 255 21.57 7.30 19.04
N ILE A 256 21.58 6.38 18.07
CA ILE A 256 22.38 5.17 18.10
C ILE A 256 23.71 5.47 17.41
N LYS A 257 24.80 5.49 18.17
CA LYS A 257 26.14 5.84 17.69
C LYS A 257 27.02 4.62 17.53
N ASP A 258 26.89 3.67 18.44
CA ASP A 258 27.73 2.47 18.43
C ASP A 258 26.97 1.34 17.75
N ILE A 259 27.20 1.26 16.43
CA ILE A 259 26.56 0.31 15.52
C ILE A 259 27.53 -0.86 15.29
N PRO A 260 27.13 -2.11 15.56
CA PRO A 260 27.95 -3.28 15.30
C PRO A 260 28.06 -3.53 13.79
N LYS A 261 29.09 -4.28 13.39
CA LYS A 261 29.12 -4.86 12.06
C LYS A 261 28.03 -5.94 11.98
N PHE A 262 27.04 -5.74 11.12
CA PHE A 262 26.03 -6.75 10.85
C PHE A 262 26.59 -7.90 10.00
N TYR A 263 25.98 -9.08 10.14
CA TYR A 263 26.24 -10.20 9.25
C TYR A 263 25.30 -10.15 8.04
N SER A 264 24.10 -9.59 8.22
CA SER A 264 23.13 -9.42 7.15
C SER A 264 23.39 -8.15 6.32
N ALA A 265 23.30 -8.28 5.00
CA ALA A 265 23.30 -7.14 4.09
C ALA A 265 22.04 -6.28 4.29
N SER A 266 20.87 -6.90 4.42
CA SER A 266 19.60 -6.26 4.73
C SER A 266 19.67 -5.42 6.01
N ALA A 267 20.27 -5.96 7.08
CA ALA A 267 20.48 -5.20 8.32
C ALA A 267 21.40 -3.98 8.11
N SER A 268 22.35 -4.08 7.18
CA SER A 268 23.32 -3.02 6.88
C SER A 268 22.73 -1.87 6.05
N TYR A 269 21.58 -2.07 5.39
CA TYR A 269 20.89 -1.01 4.63
C TYR A 269 20.06 -0.07 5.51
N PHE A 270 19.98 -0.32 6.82
CA PHE A 270 19.32 0.60 7.73
C PHE A 270 20.06 1.94 7.80
N ASP A 271 19.37 3.01 7.39
CA ASP A 271 19.92 4.35 7.41
C ASP A 271 19.91 4.94 8.83
N PHE A 272 20.96 4.63 9.59
CA PHE A 272 21.16 5.18 10.93
C PHE A 272 21.36 6.69 10.93
N ASP A 273 21.85 7.29 9.84
CA ASP A 273 22.06 8.74 9.77
C ASP A 273 20.71 9.46 9.65
N LYS A 274 19.85 9.01 8.74
CA LYS A 274 18.46 9.49 8.62
C LYS A 274 17.73 9.28 9.93
N TYR A 275 17.76 8.06 10.46
CA TYR A 275 17.20 7.76 11.78
C TYR A 275 17.70 8.82 12.76
N ASN A 276 19.00 8.92 13.04
CA ASN A 276 19.57 9.79 14.08
C ASN A 276 19.29 11.29 13.91
N LYS A 277 19.04 11.78 12.69
CA LYS A 277 18.67 13.20 12.44
C LYS A 277 17.22 13.52 12.81
N GLU A 278 16.32 12.54 12.73
CA GLU A 278 14.87 12.73 12.93
C GLU A 278 14.45 12.61 14.41
N LEU A 279 15.08 13.37 15.30
CA LEU A 279 14.84 13.27 16.76
C LEU A 279 13.41 13.65 17.19
N GLY A 280 12.64 14.31 16.31
CA GLY A 280 11.22 14.62 16.52
C GLY A 280 10.26 13.46 16.21
N SER A 281 10.73 12.34 15.66
CA SER A 281 9.92 11.13 15.46
C SER A 281 9.45 10.55 16.80
N PRO A 282 8.17 10.12 16.93
CA PRO A 282 7.65 9.49 18.15
C PRO A 282 8.10 8.03 18.31
N PHE A 283 8.95 7.52 17.42
CA PHE A 283 9.37 6.12 17.40
C PHE A 283 10.81 5.93 17.88
N VAL A 284 11.01 4.85 18.65
CA VAL A 284 12.34 4.37 19.01
C VAL A 284 12.60 3.01 18.39
N LEU A 285 13.82 2.79 17.92
CA LEU A 285 14.29 1.46 17.54
C LEU A 285 14.59 0.69 18.83
N ASP A 286 13.93 -0.44 19.06
CA ASP A 286 14.15 -1.29 20.22
C ASP A 286 15.18 -2.39 19.95
N SER A 287 15.08 -3.00 18.77
CA SER A 287 15.98 -4.10 18.39
C SER A 287 16.03 -4.31 16.88
N ILE A 288 17.08 -5.01 16.46
CA ILE A 288 17.26 -5.51 15.10
C ILE A 288 17.45 -7.02 15.20
N LYS A 289 16.71 -7.79 14.41
CA LYS A 289 16.99 -9.21 14.21
C LYS A 289 17.51 -9.41 12.81
N GLU A 290 18.65 -10.07 12.69
CA GLU A 290 19.19 -10.48 11.40
C GLU A 290 19.10 -12.00 11.24
N TYR A 291 18.85 -12.39 10.00
CA TYR A 291 18.81 -13.78 9.56
C TYR A 291 19.66 -13.90 8.29
N THR A 292 20.62 -14.82 8.30
CA THR A 292 21.42 -15.16 7.11
C THR A 292 21.46 -16.67 6.92
N LYS A 293 21.15 -17.14 5.72
CA LYS A 293 21.11 -18.56 5.34
C LYS A 293 22.27 -18.96 4.40
N THR A 294 23.41 -18.27 4.50
CA THR A 294 24.65 -18.62 3.79
C THR A 294 25.31 -19.88 4.41
N ASP A 295 26.63 -20.08 4.26
CA ASP A 295 27.40 -21.27 4.68
C ASP A 295 27.15 -21.78 6.12
N SER A 296 26.55 -20.95 6.98
CA SER A 296 25.97 -21.35 8.26
C SER A 296 24.73 -20.50 8.53
N GLU A 297 23.59 -21.11 8.88
CA GLU A 297 22.41 -20.34 9.30
C GLU A 297 22.74 -19.55 10.57
N ARG A 298 22.60 -18.22 10.51
CA ARG A 298 22.82 -17.34 11.66
C ARG A 298 21.57 -16.54 11.94
N ARG A 299 21.18 -16.56 13.21
CA ARG A 299 20.14 -15.69 13.77
C ARG A 299 20.73 -14.94 14.93
N VAL A 300 20.78 -13.62 14.81
CA VAL A 300 21.34 -12.73 15.83
C VAL A 300 20.32 -11.63 16.10
N THR A 301 20.23 -11.23 17.35
CA THR A 301 19.41 -10.10 17.78
C THR A 301 20.30 -9.06 18.43
N TYR A 302 20.20 -7.82 18.00
CA TYR A 302 20.81 -6.66 18.66
C TYR A 302 19.71 -5.89 19.39
N GLN A 303 19.92 -5.60 20.66
CA GLN A 303 19.04 -4.77 21.45
C GLN A 303 19.65 -3.38 21.60
N VAL A 304 18.82 -2.35 21.47
CA VAL A 304 19.23 -0.98 21.77
C VAL A 304 19.38 -0.82 23.29
N ARG A 305 20.55 -0.37 23.73
CA ARG A 305 20.88 -0.05 25.13
C ARG A 305 21.57 1.30 25.19
N GLY A 306 20.82 2.35 25.53
CA GLY A 306 21.31 3.72 25.44
C GLY A 306 21.59 4.09 23.99
N SER A 307 22.82 4.54 23.69
CA SER A 307 23.26 4.91 22.34
C SER A 307 23.94 3.77 21.57
N ARG A 308 23.76 2.50 21.99
CA ARG A 308 24.48 1.34 21.47
C ARG A 308 23.55 0.21 21.07
N LEU A 309 23.90 -0.53 20.02
CA LEU A 309 23.30 -1.81 19.68
C LEU A 309 24.15 -2.96 20.25
N VAL A 310 23.56 -3.75 21.14
CA VAL A 310 24.26 -4.82 21.85
C VAL A 310 23.71 -6.18 21.44
N LYS A 311 24.59 -7.09 21.01
CA LYS A 311 24.24 -8.46 20.67
C LYS A 311 23.63 -9.16 21.90
N LYS A 312 22.39 -9.63 21.77
CA LYS A 312 21.71 -10.44 22.78
C LYS A 312 22.40 -11.81 22.83
N ARG A 313 22.93 -12.18 23.99
CA ARG A 313 23.45 -13.54 24.22
C ARG A 313 22.26 -14.51 24.17
N ARG A 314 22.41 -15.64 23.46
CA ARG A 314 21.45 -16.75 23.58
C ARG A 314 21.57 -17.26 25.02
N ASN A 315 20.46 -17.26 25.74
CA ASN A 315 20.35 -18.07 26.96
C ASN A 315 20.27 -19.55 26.54
#